data_AF-A0A954K4N1-F1
#
_entry.id   AF-A0A954K4N1-F1
#
_cell.length_a   1.000
_cell.length_b   1.000
_cell.length_c   1.000
_cell.angle_alpha   90.00
_cell.angle_beta   90.00
_cell.angle_gamma   90.00
#
_symmetry.space_group_name_H-M   'P 1'
#
loop_
_entity.id
_entity.type
_entity.pdbx_description
1 polymer ?
#
loop_
_entity_poly.entity_id
_entity_poly.type
_entity_poly.pdbx_seq_one_letter_code
_entity_poly.pdbx_strand_id
1 'polypeptide(L)'
;MKHLSFLIADSPLKSAYWLLALCLSLFVTNFASAAPLVYEGTDGPGKGKHIVFLAGDHEYRSEESLPELARILAKHHGFKCTVLFNIDPETGEIVAGNSNIPGMEALKTADLAVVFLRFQNLPKEQMQHFDDYLKRGGPVVGMRTSTHAFNMPDSAPFSKYSYQSKDKDYELGFGHQVLGQTWVGHYGTNHKQSTRISIID
;
A
#
# COMPACT_ATOMS: atom_id res chain seq x y z
N MET A 1 -29.34 -10.64 75.12
CA MET A 1 -29.30 -9.26 74.59
C MET A 1 -29.01 -9.35 73.10
N LYS A 2 -29.71 -8.54 72.31
CA LYS A 2 -29.93 -8.66 70.86
C LYS A 2 -28.66 -8.33 70.05
N HIS A 3 -28.29 -9.19 69.10
CA HIS A 3 -27.35 -8.83 68.03
C HIS A 3 -28.12 -8.03 66.96
N LEU A 4 -27.74 -6.76 66.81
CA LEU A 4 -28.28 -5.85 65.79
C LEU A 4 -27.43 -6.03 64.51
N SER A 5 -28.01 -6.64 63.48
CA SER A 5 -27.45 -6.70 62.14
C SER A 5 -27.65 -5.37 61.43
N PHE A 6 -26.57 -4.64 61.14
CA PHE A 6 -26.59 -3.48 60.25
C PHE A 6 -26.55 -3.96 58.80
N LEU A 7 -27.68 -3.83 58.11
CA LEU A 7 -27.76 -3.86 56.65
C LEU A 7 -27.11 -2.57 56.11
N ILE A 8 -25.94 -2.70 55.49
CA ILE A 8 -25.38 -1.64 54.66
C ILE A 8 -26.21 -1.63 53.37
N ALA A 9 -27.06 -0.61 53.21
CA ALA A 9 -27.78 -0.37 51.97
C ALA A 9 -26.77 -0.01 50.87
N ASP A 10 -26.66 -0.85 49.84
CA ASP A 10 -25.94 -0.51 48.62
C ASP A 10 -26.61 0.69 47.96
N SER A 11 -25.86 1.78 47.80
CA SER A 11 -26.39 3.01 47.23
C SER A 11 -26.60 2.84 45.72
N PRO A 12 -27.77 3.26 45.18
CA PRO A 12 -28.08 3.15 43.75
C PRO A 12 -27.12 3.95 42.85
N LEU A 13 -26.34 4.87 43.45
CA LEU A 13 -25.29 5.60 42.73
C LEU A 13 -24.16 4.69 42.24
N LYS A 14 -23.77 3.65 42.99
CA LYS A 14 -22.63 2.79 42.59
C LYS A 14 -22.94 2.01 41.30
N SER A 15 -24.15 1.50 41.15
CA SER A 15 -24.59 0.78 39.94
C SER A 15 -24.70 1.69 38.71
N ALA A 16 -25.02 2.97 38.90
CA ALA A 16 -25.07 3.95 37.82
C ALA A 16 -23.68 4.26 37.24
N TYR A 17 -22.62 4.29 38.07
CA TYR A 17 -21.24 4.48 37.59
C TYR A 17 -20.73 3.28 36.78
N TRP A 18 -21.10 2.06 37.15
CA TRP A 18 -20.74 0.86 36.37
C TRP A 18 -21.45 0.81 35.01
N LEU A 19 -22.71 1.23 34.94
CA LEU A 19 -23.46 1.34 33.67
C LEU A 19 -22.94 2.47 32.77
N LEU A 20 -22.55 3.62 33.35
CA LEU A 20 -21.92 4.70 32.58
C LEU A 20 -20.54 4.31 32.04
N ALA A 21 -19.73 3.60 32.82
CA ALA A 21 -18.42 3.12 32.38
C ALA A 21 -18.53 2.03 31.29
N LEU A 22 -19.57 1.19 31.34
CA LEU A 22 -19.85 0.18 30.31
C LEU A 22 -20.43 0.79 29.02
N CYS A 23 -21.18 1.90 29.11
CA CYS A 23 -21.66 2.62 27.94
C CYS A 23 -20.56 3.48 27.27
N LEU A 24 -19.58 3.96 28.03
CA LEU A 24 -18.46 4.75 27.48
C LEU A 24 -17.44 3.89 26.71
N SER A 25 -17.34 2.59 27.01
CA SER A 25 -16.46 1.66 26.28
C SER A 25 -17.05 1.16 24.95
N LEU A 26 -18.33 1.43 24.66
CA LEU A 26 -19.00 1.01 23.42
C LEU A 26 -18.94 2.05 22.29
N PHE A 27 -18.32 3.22 22.52
CA PHE A 27 -18.10 4.24 21.49
C PHE A 27 -16.64 4.31 21.03
N VAL A 28 -15.98 3.15 20.87
CA VAL A 28 -14.81 3.09 19.99
C VAL A 28 -15.36 2.99 18.57
N THR A 29 -15.62 4.14 17.96
CA THR A 29 -15.75 4.20 16.51
C THR A 29 -14.41 3.74 15.94
N ASN A 30 -14.33 2.50 15.48
CA ASN A 30 -13.27 2.09 14.55
C ASN A 30 -13.42 3.00 13.34
N PHE A 31 -12.68 4.09 13.29
CA PHE A 31 -12.30 4.67 12.02
C PHE A 31 -11.60 3.54 11.27
N ALA A 32 -12.25 3.01 10.24
CA ALA A 32 -11.66 2.04 9.34
C ALA A 32 -10.51 2.75 8.62
N SER A 33 -9.36 2.86 9.27
CA SER A 33 -8.11 3.13 8.58
C SER A 33 -7.91 1.95 7.64
N ALA A 34 -7.74 2.22 6.36
CA ALA A 34 -7.51 1.19 5.36
C ALA A 34 -6.19 0.47 5.68
N ALA A 35 -6.30 -0.61 6.44
CA ALA A 35 -5.17 -1.37 6.92
C ALA A 35 -4.56 -2.16 5.75
N PRO A 36 -3.22 -2.25 5.69
CA PRO A 36 -2.57 -3.02 4.65
C PRO A 36 -2.88 -4.51 4.80
N LEU A 37 -2.82 -5.24 3.69
CA LEU A 37 -2.95 -6.70 3.71
C LEU A 37 -1.59 -7.32 4.05
N VAL A 38 -1.51 -8.01 5.19
CA VAL A 38 -0.26 -8.60 5.68
C VAL A 38 -0.37 -10.12 5.70
N TYR A 39 0.58 -10.78 5.06
CA TYR A 39 0.81 -12.21 5.18
C TYR A 39 2.10 -12.45 5.96
N GLU A 40 1.99 -13.15 7.08
CA GLU A 40 3.15 -13.56 7.87
C GLU A 40 3.73 -14.86 7.31
N GLY A 41 5.01 -14.84 6.97
CA GLY A 41 5.78 -16.02 6.61
C GLY A 41 6.32 -16.74 7.85
N THR A 42 6.56 -18.04 7.75
CA THR A 42 6.99 -18.87 8.89
C THR A 42 8.39 -19.45 8.71
N ASP A 43 8.61 -20.20 7.64
CA ASP A 43 9.86 -20.91 7.39
C ASP A 43 10.24 -20.88 5.91
N GLY A 44 11.53 -21.05 5.63
CA GLY A 44 12.09 -20.96 4.29
C GLY A 44 13.13 -19.84 4.11
N PRO A 45 13.68 -19.67 2.90
CA PRO A 45 14.80 -18.77 2.62
C PRO A 45 14.48 -17.28 2.87
N GLY A 46 13.19 -16.90 2.87
CA GLY A 46 12.71 -15.56 3.14
C GLY A 46 12.41 -15.26 4.61
N LYS A 47 12.62 -16.22 5.52
CA LYS A 47 12.34 -16.04 6.94
C LYS A 47 13.09 -14.83 7.51
N GLY A 48 12.36 -13.96 8.21
CA GLY A 48 12.91 -12.73 8.77
C GLY A 48 13.15 -11.62 7.75
N LYS A 49 12.71 -11.80 6.50
CA LYS A 49 12.75 -10.79 5.44
C LYS A 49 11.36 -10.25 5.14
N HIS A 50 11.28 -8.96 4.83
CA HIS A 50 10.04 -8.25 4.59
C HIS A 50 9.95 -7.74 3.14
N ILE A 51 8.92 -8.14 2.41
CA ILE A 51 8.62 -7.63 1.07
C ILE A 51 7.39 -6.72 1.13
N VAL A 52 7.49 -5.52 0.58
CA VAL A 52 6.35 -4.60 0.43
C VAL A 52 5.94 -4.53 -1.03
N PHE A 53 4.66 -4.74 -1.30
CA PHE A 53 4.05 -4.72 -2.62
C PHE A 53 3.22 -3.44 -2.77
N LEU A 54 3.46 -2.67 -3.82
CA LEU A 54 2.71 -1.46 -4.16
C LEU A 54 1.78 -1.77 -5.34
N ALA A 55 0.49 -1.99 -5.03
CA ALA A 55 -0.56 -2.28 -6.01
C ALA A 55 -1.34 -0.99 -6.32
N GLY A 56 -1.28 -0.56 -7.58
CA GLY A 56 -1.97 0.66 -8.01
C GLY A 56 -2.08 0.84 -9.53
N ASP A 57 -1.77 -0.20 -10.29
CA ASP A 57 -2.03 -0.25 -11.71
C ASP A 57 -3.48 -0.68 -11.99
N HIS A 58 -4.16 0.09 -12.84
CA HIS A 58 -5.56 -0.12 -13.23
C HIS A 58 -5.71 -0.81 -14.60
N GLU A 59 -4.62 -1.15 -15.30
CA GLU A 59 -4.68 -1.80 -16.61
C GLU A 59 -4.59 -3.34 -16.50
N TYR A 60 -3.85 -3.85 -15.52
CA TYR A 60 -3.51 -5.26 -15.36
C TYR A 60 -3.91 -5.83 -14.00
N ARG A 61 -4.77 -5.12 -13.24
CA ARG A 61 -5.36 -5.57 -11.97
C ARG A 61 -4.30 -5.96 -10.94
N SER A 62 -3.43 -5.01 -10.63
CA SER A 62 -2.36 -5.19 -9.64
C SER A 62 -2.91 -5.55 -8.25
N GLU A 63 -4.10 -5.04 -7.92
CA GLU A 63 -4.86 -5.29 -6.69
C GLU A 63 -5.31 -6.75 -6.52
N GLU A 64 -5.24 -7.57 -7.57
CA GLU A 64 -5.51 -9.01 -7.50
C GLU A 64 -4.25 -9.85 -7.60
N SER A 65 -3.37 -9.48 -8.53
CA SER A 65 -2.16 -10.26 -8.79
C SER A 65 -1.12 -10.16 -7.66
N LEU A 66 -0.94 -8.99 -7.05
CA LEU A 66 0.06 -8.82 -5.98
C LEU A 66 -0.34 -9.51 -4.66
N PRO A 67 -1.60 -9.48 -4.19
CA PRO A 67 -2.01 -10.28 -3.03
C PRO A 67 -1.74 -11.76 -3.20
N GLU A 68 -2.04 -12.31 -4.37
CA GLU A 68 -1.81 -13.73 -4.62
C GLU A 68 -0.32 -14.08 -4.65
N LEU A 69 0.50 -13.26 -5.32
CA LEU A 69 1.96 -13.43 -5.31
C LEU A 69 2.53 -13.32 -3.89
N ALA A 70 2.09 -12.32 -3.11
CA ALA A 70 2.50 -12.12 -1.72
C ALA A 70 2.13 -13.33 -0.86
N ARG A 71 0.92 -13.89 -1.03
CA ARG A 71 0.46 -15.08 -0.32
C ARG A 71 1.32 -16.31 -0.65
N ILE A 72 1.66 -16.51 -1.92
CA ILE A 72 2.56 -17.60 -2.36
C ILE A 72 3.95 -17.44 -1.72
N LEU A 73 4.52 -16.23 -1.78
CA LEU A 73 5.85 -15.95 -1.21
C LEU A 73 5.90 -16.12 0.30
N ALA A 74 4.86 -15.67 1.02
CA ALA A 74 4.76 -15.89 2.46
C ALA A 74 4.60 -17.38 2.79
N LYS A 75 3.71 -18.09 2.08
CA LYS A 75 3.38 -19.49 2.38
C LYS A 75 4.51 -20.46 2.05
N HIS A 76 5.18 -20.27 0.93
CA HIS A 76 6.15 -21.24 0.40
C HIS A 76 7.60 -20.85 0.63
N HIS A 77 7.88 -19.57 0.89
CA HIS A 77 9.25 -19.07 1.02
C HIS A 77 9.51 -18.34 2.34
N GLY A 78 8.49 -18.13 3.19
CA GLY A 78 8.68 -17.64 4.56
C GLY A 78 8.87 -16.12 4.69
N PHE A 79 8.67 -15.36 3.62
CA PHE A 79 8.72 -13.89 3.68
C PHE A 79 7.54 -13.33 4.48
N LYS A 80 7.77 -12.29 5.27
CA LYS A 80 6.68 -11.37 5.62
C LYS A 80 6.34 -10.56 4.37
N CYS A 81 5.07 -10.51 4.00
CA CYS A 81 4.62 -9.73 2.85
C CYS A 81 3.54 -8.73 3.27
N THR A 82 3.73 -7.47 2.92
CA THR A 82 2.74 -6.40 3.11
C THR A 82 2.32 -5.88 1.75
N VAL A 83 1.02 -5.90 1.46
CA VAL A 83 0.46 -5.36 0.21
C VAL A 83 -0.28 -4.07 0.51
N LEU A 84 0.14 -3.00 -0.16
CA LEU A 84 -0.44 -1.68 -0.11
C LEU A 84 -1.22 -1.42 -1.40
N PHE A 85 -2.37 -0.79 -1.27
CA PHE A 85 -3.29 -0.55 -2.39
C PHE A 85 -3.51 0.94 -2.60
N ASN A 86 -3.92 1.31 -3.81
CA ASN A 86 -4.61 2.57 -3.97
C ASN A 86 -5.98 2.53 -3.29
N ILE A 87 -6.22 3.48 -2.38
CA ILE A 87 -7.44 3.55 -1.58
C ILE A 87 -8.15 4.88 -1.81
N ASP A 88 -9.47 4.85 -1.98
CA ASP A 88 -10.30 6.05 -1.90
C ASP A 88 -10.33 6.56 -0.45
N PRO A 89 -9.87 7.80 -0.17
CA PRO A 89 -9.80 8.32 1.20
C PRO A 89 -11.17 8.59 1.83
N GLU A 90 -12.24 8.73 1.03
CA GLU A 90 -13.60 8.99 1.53
C GLU A 90 -14.32 7.68 1.88
N THR A 91 -14.18 6.66 1.02
CA THR A 91 -14.92 5.39 1.16
C THR A 91 -14.10 4.28 1.81
N GLY A 92 -12.77 4.34 1.72
CA GLY A 92 -11.87 3.26 2.15
C GLY A 92 -11.77 2.09 1.17
N GLU A 93 -12.40 2.17 0.00
CA GLU A 93 -12.38 1.12 -1.01
C GLU A 93 -11.08 1.11 -1.82
N ILE A 94 -10.73 -0.06 -2.37
CA ILE A 94 -9.60 -0.20 -3.29
C ILE A 94 -10.01 0.37 -4.65
N VAL A 95 -9.28 1.40 -5.10
CA VAL A 95 -9.52 2.06 -6.40
C VAL A 95 -8.19 2.21 -7.12
N ALA A 96 -7.87 1.24 -7.98
CA ALA A 96 -6.65 1.24 -8.77
C ALA A 96 -6.53 2.52 -9.62
N GLY A 97 -5.32 3.09 -9.71
CA GLY A 97 -5.06 4.31 -10.48
C GLY A 97 -5.38 5.62 -9.75
N ASN A 98 -6.07 5.58 -8.60
CA ASN A 98 -6.11 6.74 -7.70
C ASN A 98 -4.70 7.00 -7.15
N SER A 99 -4.38 8.22 -6.71
CA SER A 99 -3.09 8.58 -6.13
C SER A 99 -3.18 8.74 -4.61
N ASN A 100 -3.44 7.65 -3.91
CA ASN A 100 -3.43 7.59 -2.44
C ASN A 100 -3.15 6.14 -1.99
N ILE A 101 -2.04 5.92 -1.27
CA ILE A 101 -1.60 4.61 -0.78
C ILE A 101 -1.28 4.75 0.72
N PRO A 102 -2.24 4.53 1.62
CA PRO A 102 -1.95 4.47 3.05
C PRO A 102 -1.02 3.28 3.38
N GLY A 103 -0.21 3.41 4.44
CA GLY A 103 0.70 2.34 4.89
C GLY A 103 2.11 2.38 4.29
N MET A 104 2.46 3.41 3.51
CA MET A 104 3.76 3.55 2.85
C MET A 104 4.95 3.55 3.84
N GLU A 105 4.74 3.85 5.11
CA GLU A 105 5.73 3.72 6.18
C GLU A 105 6.28 2.29 6.34
N ALA A 106 5.55 1.27 5.86
CA ALA A 106 6.02 -0.11 5.81
C ALA A 106 7.33 -0.27 5.01
N LEU A 107 7.59 0.62 4.04
CA LEU A 107 8.83 0.63 3.27
C LEU A 107 10.07 0.86 4.15
N LYS A 108 9.94 1.53 5.32
CA LYS A 108 11.06 1.81 6.23
C LYS A 108 11.81 0.53 6.65
N THR A 109 11.11 -0.59 6.77
CA THR A 109 11.66 -1.87 7.22
C THR A 109 11.66 -2.95 6.13
N ALA A 110 11.27 -2.60 4.91
CA ALA A 110 11.19 -3.57 3.81
C ALA A 110 12.60 -3.96 3.33
N ASP A 111 12.85 -5.25 3.13
CA ASP A 111 14.04 -5.74 2.45
C ASP A 111 13.91 -5.66 0.92
N LEU A 112 12.69 -5.63 0.37
CA LEU A 112 12.40 -5.51 -1.06
C LEU A 112 11.09 -4.74 -1.29
N ALA A 113 11.07 -3.87 -2.31
CA ALA A 113 9.85 -3.26 -2.82
C ALA A 113 9.47 -3.84 -4.19
N VAL A 114 8.25 -4.33 -4.32
CA VAL A 114 7.65 -4.75 -5.60
C VAL A 114 6.70 -3.66 -6.06
N VAL A 115 7.02 -2.99 -7.17
CA VAL A 115 6.29 -1.83 -7.67
C VAL A 115 5.46 -2.24 -8.88
N PHE A 116 4.14 -2.20 -8.73
CA PHE A 116 3.18 -2.39 -9.83
C PHE A 116 2.17 -1.24 -9.82
N LEU A 117 2.71 -0.07 -10.13
CA LEU A 117 1.99 1.20 -10.14
C LEU A 117 1.88 1.73 -11.57
N ARG A 118 0.95 2.67 -11.77
CA ARG A 118 0.82 3.40 -13.02
C ARG A 118 0.38 4.84 -12.76
N PHE A 119 1.13 5.79 -13.33
CA PHE A 119 0.81 7.21 -13.40
C PHE A 119 0.37 7.87 -12.08
N GLN A 120 1.02 7.49 -10.99
CA GLN A 120 0.71 7.99 -9.65
C GLN A 120 1.27 9.39 -9.41
N ASN A 121 0.54 10.19 -8.64
CA ASN A 121 0.95 11.48 -8.09
C ASN A 121 0.60 11.51 -6.58
N LEU A 122 1.25 10.64 -5.81
CA LEU A 122 0.91 10.42 -4.40
C LEU A 122 1.15 11.69 -3.56
N PRO A 123 0.42 11.87 -2.44
CA PRO A 123 0.70 12.90 -1.45
C PRO A 123 2.15 12.91 -1.02
N LYS A 124 2.67 14.10 -0.70
CA LYS A 124 4.08 14.31 -0.35
C LYS A 124 4.52 13.39 0.79
N GLU A 125 3.66 13.22 1.80
CA GLU A 125 3.92 12.42 2.99
C GLU A 125 4.11 10.94 2.64
N GLN A 126 3.33 10.42 1.69
CA GLN A 126 3.44 9.05 1.19
C GLN A 126 4.66 8.87 0.28
N MET A 127 4.91 9.81 -0.63
CA MET A 127 6.11 9.76 -1.48
C MET A 127 7.40 9.87 -0.69
N GLN A 128 7.43 10.56 0.46
CA GLN A 128 8.63 10.66 1.28
C GLN A 128 9.13 9.28 1.72
N HIS A 129 8.23 8.37 2.09
CA HIS A 129 8.61 7.00 2.45
C HIS A 129 9.26 6.23 1.28
N PHE A 130 8.78 6.47 0.06
CA PHE A 130 9.37 5.88 -1.14
C PHE A 130 10.73 6.51 -1.49
N ASP A 131 10.85 7.82 -1.39
CA ASP A 131 12.11 8.55 -1.57
C ASP A 131 13.17 8.08 -0.56
N ASP A 132 12.79 7.94 0.71
CA ASP A 132 13.67 7.42 1.77
C ASP A 132 14.11 5.97 1.49
N TYR A 133 13.19 5.12 1.00
CA TYR A 133 13.48 3.74 0.60
C TYR A 133 14.52 3.67 -0.51
N LEU A 134 14.39 4.50 -1.54
CA LEU A 134 15.33 4.54 -2.65
C LEU A 134 16.69 5.13 -2.21
N LYS A 135 16.68 6.21 -1.41
CA LYS A 135 17.90 6.85 -0.91
C LYS A 135 18.77 5.92 -0.05
N ARG A 136 18.16 5.00 0.70
CA ARG A 136 18.92 3.98 1.44
C ARG A 136 19.42 2.81 0.58
N GLY A 137 19.14 2.81 -0.73
CA GLY A 137 19.54 1.76 -1.67
C GLY A 137 18.70 0.48 -1.57
N GLY A 138 17.42 0.58 -1.19
CA GLY A 138 16.52 -0.57 -1.14
C GLY A 138 16.33 -1.22 -2.53
N PRO A 139 16.39 -2.55 -2.66
CA PRO A 139 16.23 -3.22 -3.95
C PRO A 139 14.78 -3.14 -4.46
N VAL A 140 14.62 -3.03 -5.77
CA VAL A 140 13.31 -2.84 -6.41
C VAL A 140 13.07 -3.89 -7.48
N VAL A 141 11.86 -4.44 -7.49
CA VAL A 141 11.33 -5.20 -8.62
C VAL A 141 10.17 -4.42 -9.22
N GLY A 142 10.30 -4.02 -10.49
CA GLY A 142 9.21 -3.41 -11.25
C GLY A 142 8.38 -4.45 -11.99
N MET A 143 7.06 -4.31 -11.98
CA MET A 143 6.15 -5.15 -12.76
C MET A 143 5.35 -4.32 -13.77
N ARG A 144 5.31 -4.83 -15.02
CA ARG A 144 4.52 -4.29 -16.13
C ARG A 144 4.67 -2.76 -16.30
N THR A 145 3.68 -2.00 -15.85
CA THR A 145 3.56 -0.54 -16.03
C THR A 145 4.51 0.27 -15.13
N SER A 146 5.30 -0.38 -14.28
CA SER A 146 6.20 0.28 -13.33
C SER A 146 7.23 1.22 -13.98
N THR A 147 7.55 1.06 -15.27
CA THR A 147 8.39 2.01 -16.03
C THR A 147 7.80 3.42 -16.09
N HIS A 148 6.50 3.56 -15.81
CA HIS A 148 5.78 4.82 -15.67
C HIS A 148 4.90 4.80 -14.42
N ALA A 149 5.48 4.32 -13.31
CA ALA A 149 4.82 4.31 -12.01
C ALA A 149 4.28 5.69 -11.60
N PHE A 150 4.97 6.77 -11.97
CA PHE A 150 4.61 8.13 -11.57
C PHE A 150 4.41 9.06 -12.76
N ASN A 151 3.39 9.92 -12.66
CA ASN A 151 3.13 11.03 -13.58
C ASN A 151 2.73 12.26 -12.75
N MET A 152 3.71 13.11 -12.47
CA MET A 152 3.55 14.26 -11.58
C MET A 152 3.75 15.55 -12.36
N PRO A 153 3.06 16.65 -12.00
CA PRO A 153 3.37 17.97 -12.52
C PRO A 153 4.76 18.43 -12.07
N ASP A 154 5.43 19.27 -12.85
CA ASP A 154 6.79 19.75 -12.56
C ASP A 154 6.92 20.45 -11.19
N SER A 155 5.82 21.06 -10.71
CA SER A 155 5.74 21.72 -9.40
C SER A 155 5.62 20.76 -8.20
N ALA A 156 5.38 19.47 -8.43
CA ALA A 156 5.27 18.51 -7.33
C ALA A 156 6.63 18.34 -6.63
N PRO A 157 6.67 18.19 -5.28
CA PRO A 157 7.92 18.03 -4.53
C PRO A 157 8.81 16.87 -4.98
N PHE A 158 8.21 15.87 -5.63
CA PHE A 158 8.86 14.65 -6.09
C PHE A 158 8.78 14.48 -7.61
N SER A 159 8.59 15.58 -8.34
CA SER A 159 8.43 15.58 -9.80
C SER A 159 9.59 14.92 -10.55
N LYS A 160 10.79 14.88 -9.96
CA LYS A 160 11.95 14.12 -10.48
C LYS A 160 11.65 12.64 -10.76
N TYR A 161 10.69 12.02 -10.05
CA TYR A 161 10.31 10.61 -10.27
C TYR A 161 9.34 10.41 -11.44
N SER A 162 8.72 11.47 -11.95
CA SER A 162 7.79 11.42 -13.08
C SER A 162 8.46 10.79 -14.31
N TYR A 163 7.77 9.91 -15.04
CA TYR A 163 8.35 9.09 -16.12
C TYR A 163 9.03 9.91 -17.25
N GLN A 164 8.66 11.17 -17.40
CA GLN A 164 9.19 12.12 -18.37
C GLN A 164 10.01 13.25 -17.72
N SER A 165 10.53 13.00 -16.52
CA SER A 165 11.35 13.94 -15.77
C SER A 165 12.53 14.44 -16.60
N LYS A 166 12.76 15.75 -16.52
CA LYS A 166 13.92 16.45 -17.10
C LYS A 166 14.96 16.82 -16.03
N ASP A 167 14.79 16.31 -14.82
CA ASP A 167 15.78 16.46 -13.75
C ASP A 167 17.09 15.78 -14.20
N LYS A 168 18.22 16.47 -14.03
CA LYS A 168 19.53 15.97 -14.49
C LYS A 168 20.00 14.76 -13.70
N ASP A 169 19.64 14.68 -12.43
CA ASP A 169 20.00 13.55 -11.56
C ASP A 169 18.99 12.41 -11.69
N TYR A 170 17.87 12.66 -12.38
CA TYR A 170 16.77 11.71 -12.50
C TYR A 170 16.10 11.74 -13.88
N GLU A 171 16.92 11.75 -14.93
CA GLU A 171 16.48 11.85 -16.31
C GLU A 171 15.55 10.68 -16.65
N LEU A 172 14.40 10.96 -17.27
CA LEU A 172 13.35 9.98 -17.59
C LEU A 172 12.77 9.23 -16.37
N GLY A 173 12.96 9.79 -15.17
CA GLY A 173 12.21 9.42 -13.98
C GLY A 173 12.59 8.08 -13.35
N PHE A 174 11.71 7.62 -12.46
CA PHE A 174 11.84 6.36 -11.74
C PHE A 174 12.06 5.15 -12.64
N GLY A 175 11.29 5.04 -13.73
CA GLY A 175 11.43 3.91 -14.64
C GLY A 175 12.85 3.81 -15.18
N HIS A 176 13.38 4.89 -15.73
CA HIS A 176 14.72 4.88 -16.32
C HIS A 176 15.81 4.68 -15.27
N GLN A 177 15.79 5.47 -14.19
CA GLN A 177 16.88 5.48 -13.23
C GLN A 177 16.94 4.24 -12.34
N VAL A 178 15.79 3.66 -11.99
CA VAL A 178 15.73 2.51 -11.08
C VAL A 178 15.54 1.20 -11.82
N LEU A 179 14.72 1.18 -12.88
CA LEU A 179 14.38 -0.04 -13.62
C LEU A 179 15.15 -0.19 -14.94
N GLY A 180 15.91 0.84 -15.34
CA GLY A 180 16.68 0.86 -16.58
C GLY A 180 15.87 1.22 -17.84
N GLN A 181 14.57 1.56 -17.72
CA GLN A 181 13.75 1.99 -18.86
C GLN A 181 12.51 2.81 -18.44
N THR A 182 12.17 3.84 -19.23
CA THR A 182 10.92 4.60 -19.07
C THR A 182 9.86 4.22 -20.11
N TRP A 183 8.63 4.68 -19.92
CA TRP A 183 7.57 4.55 -20.91
C TRP A 183 7.74 5.52 -22.07
N VAL A 184 7.58 4.99 -23.29
CA VAL A 184 7.75 5.76 -24.54
C VAL A 184 6.41 6.03 -25.23
N GLY A 185 5.42 5.15 -25.05
CA GLY A 185 4.13 5.27 -25.72
C GLY A 185 3.43 3.92 -25.90
N HIS A 186 2.23 3.96 -26.48
CA HIS A 186 1.53 2.76 -26.95
C HIS A 186 1.81 2.55 -28.45
N TYR A 187 1.87 1.28 -28.88
CA TYR A 187 1.75 0.95 -30.29
C TYR A 187 0.27 0.97 -30.67
N GLY A 188 -0.12 1.91 -31.53
CA GLY A 188 -1.53 2.18 -31.84
C GLY A 188 -2.25 2.97 -30.73
N THR A 189 -3.56 3.15 -30.90
CA THR A 189 -4.40 3.94 -29.99
C THR A 189 -4.89 3.07 -28.84
N ASN A 190 -4.49 3.45 -27.62
CA ASN A 190 -4.82 2.72 -26.39
C ASN A 190 -6.35 2.51 -26.25
N HIS A 191 -6.76 1.31 -25.81
CA HIS A 191 -8.18 0.88 -25.68
C HIS A 191 -9.03 0.99 -26.96
N LYS A 192 -8.44 1.18 -28.15
CA LYS A 192 -9.16 1.25 -29.43
C LYS A 192 -8.63 0.31 -30.50
N GLN A 193 -7.32 0.07 -30.51
CA GLN A 193 -6.67 -0.80 -31.48
C GLN A 193 -6.10 -2.03 -30.77
N SER A 194 -6.10 -3.15 -31.47
CA SER A 194 -5.53 -4.43 -31.01
C SER A 194 -4.72 -5.07 -32.12
N THR A 195 -3.93 -6.08 -31.77
CA THR A 195 -3.13 -6.86 -32.73
C THR A 195 -3.99 -7.97 -33.32
N ARG A 196 -4.15 -7.98 -34.65
CA ARG A 196 -4.73 -9.12 -35.36
C ARG A 196 -3.69 -10.24 -35.44
N ILE A 197 -3.95 -11.36 -34.79
CA ILE A 197 -3.17 -12.58 -34.94
C ILE A 197 -3.83 -13.43 -36.02
N SER A 198 -3.09 -13.81 -37.06
CA SER A 198 -3.55 -14.74 -38.09
C SER A 198 -2.61 -15.94 -38.07
N ILE A 199 -3.18 -17.14 -38.03
CA ILE A 199 -2.43 -18.38 -38.26
C ILE A 199 -2.25 -18.49 -39.77
N ILE A 200 -1.02 -18.73 -40.21
CA ILE A 200 -0.72 -19.01 -41.61
C ILE A 200 -0.52 -20.52 -41.70
N ASP A 201 -1.37 -21.18 -42.47
CA ASP A 201 -1.32 -22.62 -42.76
C ASP A 201 -0.22 -22.96 -43.79
#